data_AF-A0A4Y9NSM5-F1
#
_entry.id   AF-A0A4Y9NSM5-F1
#
_cell.length_a   1.000
_cell.length_b   1.000
_cell.length_c   1.000
_cell.angle_alpha   90.00
_cell.angle_beta   90.00
_cell.angle_gamma   90.00
#
_symmetry.space_group_name_H-M   'P 1'
#
loop_
_entity.id
_entity.type
_entity.pdbx_description
1 polymer ?
#
loop_
_entity_poly.entity_id
_entity_poly.type
_entity_poly.pdbx_seq_one_letter_code
_entity_poly.pdbx_strand_id
1 'polypeptide(L)'
;MDAQRAPRPPAGSITVEREAADHWVLCLRGDVDTAVATRFTNAQERQRVVVDAIDAGSVTFISSSGLALMLLCAEASLAAGRNPVLRAASHPVDRALQLAGIDGVFPRPESTSPTEA
;
A
#
# COMPACT_ATOMS: atom_id res chain seq x y z
N MET A 1 18.54 -19.12 -30.09
CA MET A 1 18.10 -19.97 -28.96
C MET A 1 17.71 -19.03 -27.84
N ASP A 2 16.49 -18.52 -27.92
CA ASP A 2 15.93 -17.58 -26.95
C ASP A 2 15.50 -18.37 -25.71
N ALA A 3 16.30 -18.28 -24.65
CA ALA A 3 15.88 -18.76 -23.35
C ALA A 3 14.75 -17.84 -22.87
N GLN A 4 13.50 -18.30 -23.04
CA GLN A 4 12.34 -17.75 -22.37
C GLN A 4 12.58 -17.86 -20.86
N ARG A 5 13.20 -16.84 -20.30
CA ARG A 5 13.37 -16.69 -18.86
C ARG A 5 11.97 -16.45 -18.32
N ALA A 6 11.38 -17.49 -17.72
CA ALA A 6 10.12 -17.35 -17.00
C ALA A 6 10.22 -16.11 -16.09
N PRO A 7 9.22 -15.21 -16.10
CA PRO A 7 9.28 -14.01 -15.27
C PRO A 7 9.47 -14.47 -13.83
N ARG A 8 10.58 -14.05 -13.22
CA ARG A 8 10.80 -14.29 -11.79
C ARG A 8 9.56 -13.76 -11.07
N PRO A 9 8.96 -14.50 -10.13
CA PRO A 9 7.90 -13.96 -9.33
C PRO A 9 8.41 -12.64 -8.72
N PRO A 10 7.60 -11.57 -8.75
CA PRO A 10 8.04 -10.29 -8.21
C PRO A 10 8.47 -10.47 -6.75
N ALA A 11 9.50 -9.74 -6.35
CA ALA A 11 10.04 -9.77 -5.00
C ALA A 11 9.07 -9.16 -3.96
N GLY A 12 7.95 -8.60 -4.41
CA GLY A 12 6.87 -8.12 -3.58
C GLY A 12 5.50 -8.33 -4.21
N SER A 13 4.47 -7.94 -3.46
CA SER A 13 3.06 -8.10 -3.83
C SER A 13 2.21 -6.99 -3.24
N ILE A 14 1.12 -6.70 -3.92
CA ILE A 14 0.05 -5.83 -3.42
C ILE A 14 -1.25 -6.62 -3.50
N THR A 15 -1.96 -6.73 -2.40
CA THR A 15 -3.24 -7.44 -2.29
C THR A 15 -4.27 -6.54 -1.63
N VAL A 16 -5.55 -6.78 -1.92
CA VAL A 16 -6.67 -6.17 -1.20
C VAL A 16 -7.30 -7.29 -0.39
N GLU A 17 -7.22 -7.20 0.93
CA GLU A 17 -7.69 -8.21 1.86
C GLU A 17 -8.90 -7.67 2.62
N ARG A 18 -9.90 -8.54 2.86
CA ARG A 18 -11.09 -8.20 3.64
C ARG A 18 -10.92 -8.68 5.07
N GLU A 19 -10.77 -7.77 6.02
CA GLU A 19 -10.64 -8.12 7.45
C GLU A 19 -12.00 -8.27 8.15
N ALA A 20 -13.01 -7.50 7.72
CA ALA A 20 -14.38 -7.57 8.24
C ALA A 20 -15.41 -7.30 7.13
N ALA A 21 -16.71 -7.39 7.45
CA ALA A 21 -17.80 -7.33 6.46
C ALA A 21 -17.72 -6.13 5.49
N ASP A 22 -17.24 -4.98 5.95
CA ASP A 22 -17.03 -3.79 5.13
C ASP A 22 -15.65 -3.14 5.32
N HIS A 23 -14.67 -3.91 5.83
CA HIS A 23 -13.34 -3.41 6.14
C HIS A 23 -12.30 -4.02 5.18
N TRP A 24 -11.78 -3.19 4.29
CA TRP A 24 -10.82 -3.56 3.25
C TRP A 24 -9.45 -2.96 3.54
N VAL A 25 -8.41 -3.76 3.35
CA VAL A 25 -7.02 -3.36 3.61
C VAL A 25 -6.18 -3.59 2.37
N LEU A 26 -5.45 -2.54 1.97
CA LEU A 26 -4.41 -2.65 0.95
C LEU A 26 -3.12 -3.15 1.62
N CYS A 27 -2.77 -4.41 1.39
CA CYS A 27 -1.58 -5.04 1.97
C CYS A 27 -0.40 -4.96 0.99
N LEU A 28 0.67 -4.31 1.41
CA LEU A 28 1.92 -4.19 0.67
C LEU A 28 3.00 -5.05 1.34
N ARG A 29 3.66 -5.93 0.58
CA ARG A 29 4.69 -6.85 1.11
C ARG A 29 5.88 -6.96 0.17
N GLY A 30 7.08 -7.09 0.73
CA GLY A 30 8.34 -7.22 -0.01
C GLY A 30 8.72 -5.96 -0.77
N ASP A 31 9.32 -6.12 -1.96
CA ASP A 31 9.74 -5.01 -2.80
C ASP A 31 8.58 -4.51 -3.66
N VAL A 32 8.08 -3.32 -3.35
CA VAL A 32 6.98 -2.66 -4.06
C VAL A 32 7.54 -1.69 -5.09
N ASP A 33 7.92 -2.24 -6.24
CA ASP A 33 8.46 -1.48 -7.37
C ASP A 33 7.39 -1.15 -8.43
N THR A 34 7.83 -0.55 -9.54
CA THR A 34 6.96 -0.20 -10.68
C THR A 34 6.32 -1.43 -11.33
N ALA A 35 7.01 -2.57 -11.38
CA ALA A 35 6.46 -3.79 -11.97
C ALA A 35 5.35 -4.37 -11.09
N VAL A 36 5.54 -4.38 -9.77
CA VAL A 36 4.53 -4.79 -8.80
C VAL A 36 3.31 -3.88 -8.85
N ALA A 37 3.52 -2.56 -8.85
CA ALA A 37 2.43 -1.58 -8.95
C ALA A 37 1.64 -1.75 -10.26
N THR A 38 2.34 -1.89 -11.39
CA THR A 38 1.70 -2.08 -12.71
C THR A 38 0.90 -3.38 -12.76
N ARG A 39 1.45 -4.47 -12.21
CA ARG A 39 0.75 -5.76 -12.14
C ARG A 39 -0.55 -5.63 -11.34
N PHE A 40 -0.50 -4.95 -10.20
CA PHE A 40 -1.68 -4.71 -9.38
C PHE A 40 -2.72 -3.87 -10.12
N THR A 41 -2.34 -2.72 -10.68
CA THR A 41 -3.26 -1.85 -11.43
C THR A 41 -3.91 -2.57 -12.62
N ASN A 42 -3.17 -3.42 -13.32
CA ASN A 42 -3.71 -4.24 -14.40
C ASN A 42 -4.69 -5.31 -13.89
N ALA A 43 -4.38 -5.95 -12.76
CA ALA A 43 -5.26 -6.95 -12.15
C ALA A 43 -6.58 -6.34 -11.64
N GLN A 44 -6.57 -5.07 -11.25
CA GLN A 44 -7.76 -4.32 -10.85
C GLN A 44 -8.52 -3.71 -12.05
N GLU A 45 -8.14 -4.02 -13.29
CA GLU A 45 -8.74 -3.44 -14.50
C GLU A 45 -8.79 -1.90 -14.50
N ARG A 46 -7.81 -1.26 -13.83
CA ARG A 46 -7.76 0.19 -13.58
C ARG A 46 -8.97 0.74 -12.81
N GLN A 47 -9.71 -0.10 -12.09
CA GLN A 47 -10.71 0.35 -11.14
C GLN A 47 -10.05 1.07 -9.96
N ARG A 48 -10.77 2.06 -9.43
CA ARG A 48 -10.37 2.76 -8.22
C ARG A 48 -10.60 1.84 -7.02
N VAL A 49 -9.51 1.44 -6.38
CA VAL A 49 -9.56 0.58 -5.20
C VAL A 49 -9.88 1.44 -3.98
N VAL A 50 -10.96 1.09 -3.29
CA VAL A 50 -11.44 1.76 -2.07
C VAL A 50 -11.10 0.88 -0.87
N VAL A 51 -10.41 1.44 0.13
CA VAL A 51 -9.94 0.74 1.34
C VAL A 51 -10.13 1.59 2.59
N ASP A 52 -10.13 0.92 3.74
CA ASP A 52 -10.19 1.53 5.07
C ASP A 52 -8.81 1.60 5.74
N ALA A 53 -7.86 0.81 5.24
CA ALA A 53 -6.48 0.85 5.71
C ALA A 53 -5.49 0.45 4.63
N ILE A 54 -4.25 0.86 4.85
CA ILE A 54 -3.08 0.44 4.08
C ILE A 54 -2.10 -0.17 5.09
N ASP A 55 -1.70 -1.43 4.90
CA ASP A 55 -0.65 -2.08 5.67
C ASP A 55 0.63 -2.11 4.82
N ALA A 56 1.68 -1.46 5.33
CA ALA A 56 2.97 -1.42 4.66
C ALA A 56 4.11 -1.95 5.55
N GLY A 57 3.81 -2.83 6.51
CA GLY A 57 4.75 -3.24 7.55
C GLY A 57 5.76 -4.27 7.08
N SER A 58 5.37 -5.04 6.07
CA SER A 58 6.21 -6.06 5.44
C SER A 58 6.94 -5.54 4.20
N VAL A 59 6.94 -4.24 3.94
CA VAL A 59 7.60 -3.64 2.77
C VAL A 59 9.11 -3.49 3.03
N THR A 60 9.92 -4.07 2.16
CA THR A 60 11.39 -4.00 2.22
C THR A 60 11.96 -2.91 1.32
N PHE A 61 11.21 -2.50 0.29
CA PHE A 61 11.54 -1.41 -0.63
C PHE A 61 10.26 -0.84 -1.24
N ILE A 62 10.21 0.47 -1.49
CA ILE A 62 9.10 1.09 -2.22
C ILE A 62 9.61 2.12 -3.24
N SER A 63 9.09 2.04 -4.47
CA SER A 63 9.37 3.01 -5.53
C SER A 63 8.34 4.16 -5.52
N SER A 64 8.62 5.21 -6.31
CA SER A 64 7.66 6.29 -6.54
C SER A 64 6.33 5.80 -7.13
N SER A 65 6.35 4.75 -7.95
CA SER A 65 5.13 4.13 -8.49
C SER A 65 4.30 3.46 -7.39
N GLY A 66 4.95 2.84 -6.40
CA GLY A 66 4.30 2.28 -5.22
C GLY A 66 3.64 3.36 -4.36
N LEU A 67 4.35 4.47 -4.11
CA LEU A 67 3.80 5.63 -3.40
C LEU A 67 2.61 6.26 -4.13
N ALA A 68 2.72 6.45 -5.44
CA ALA A 68 1.63 6.99 -6.24
C ALA A 68 0.39 6.10 -6.18
N LEU A 69 0.56 4.77 -6.20
CA LEU A 69 -0.56 3.85 -6.03
C LEU A 69 -1.22 3.97 -4.66
N MET A 70 -0.43 4.06 -3.58
CA MET A 70 -0.97 4.30 -2.22
C MET A 70 -1.80 5.59 -2.17
N LEU A 71 -1.30 6.67 -2.79
CA LEU A 71 -2.00 7.95 -2.85
C LEU A 71 -3.31 7.85 -3.63
N LEU A 72 -3.29 7.20 -4.80
CA LEU A 72 -4.49 7.00 -5.62
C LEU A 72 -5.56 6.18 -4.89
N CYS A 73 -5.16 5.16 -4.13
CA CYS A 73 -6.09 4.39 -3.29
C CYS A 73 -6.64 5.25 -2.15
N ALA A 74 -5.79 6.08 -1.53
CA ALA A 74 -6.23 7.00 -0.48
C ALA A 74 -7.26 8.02 -1.00
N GLU A 75 -6.98 8.66 -2.13
CA GLU A 75 -7.89 9.61 -2.78
C GLU A 75 -9.21 8.95 -3.20
N ALA A 76 -9.16 7.74 -3.78
CA ALA A 76 -10.35 6.98 -4.14
C ALA A 76 -11.23 6.68 -2.91
N SER A 77 -10.61 6.32 -1.80
CA SER A 77 -11.30 6.00 -0.55
C SER A 77 -11.92 7.24 0.09
N LEU A 78 -11.20 8.37 0.10
CA LEU A 78 -11.72 9.66 0.54
C LEU A 78 -12.92 10.10 -0.31
N ALA A 79 -12.83 9.95 -1.63
CA ALA A 79 -13.94 10.25 -2.54
C ALA A 79 -15.16 9.33 -2.31
N ALA A 80 -14.96 8.13 -1.78
CA ALA A 80 -16.01 7.20 -1.36
C ALA A 80 -16.51 7.44 0.07
N GLY A 81 -16.02 8.47 0.77
CA GLY A 81 -16.41 8.78 2.15
C GLY A 81 -15.71 7.94 3.23
N ARG A 82 -14.67 7.18 2.87
CA ARG A 82 -13.81 6.43 3.80
C ARG A 82 -12.59 7.27 4.20
N ASN A 83 -11.98 6.95 5.34
CA ASN A 83 -10.76 7.62 5.79
C ASN A 83 -9.64 6.58 6.00
N PRO A 84 -8.89 6.22 4.94
CA PRO A 84 -7.92 5.14 5.01
C PRO A 84 -6.73 5.51 5.89
N VAL A 85 -6.42 4.65 6.85
CA VAL A 85 -5.26 4.83 7.74
C VAL A 85 -4.06 4.00 7.28
N LEU A 86 -2.85 4.55 7.37
CA LEU A 86 -1.61 3.80 7.14
C LEU A 86 -1.18 3.10 8.42
N ARG A 87 -1.46 1.80 8.48
CA ARG A 87 -1.09 0.89 9.55
C ARG A 87 0.34 0.40 9.34
N ALA A 88 1.07 0.25 10.45
CA ALA A 88 2.39 -0.38 10.51
C ALA A 88 3.27 -0.05 9.29
N ALA A 89 3.76 1.18 9.12
CA ALA A 89 4.71 1.42 8.02
C ALA A 89 6.10 0.90 8.39
N SER A 90 6.76 0.25 7.44
CA SER A 90 8.16 -0.07 7.57
C SER A 90 9.04 1.17 7.40
N HIS A 91 10.26 1.13 7.94
CA HIS A 91 11.21 2.24 7.82
C HIS A 91 11.47 2.70 6.36
N PRO A 92 11.63 1.82 5.36
CA PRO A 92 11.70 2.23 3.96
C PRO A 92 10.51 3.06 3.49
N VAL A 93 9.30 2.70 3.93
CA VAL A 93 8.06 3.40 3.56
C VAL A 93 8.01 4.76 4.24
N ASP A 94 8.27 4.84 5.54
CA ASP A 94 8.33 6.11 6.27
C ASP A 94 9.34 7.07 5.64
N ARG A 95 10.54 6.57 5.33
CA ARG A 95 11.58 7.38 4.70
C ARG A 95 11.16 7.86 3.32
N ALA A 96 10.52 7.02 2.53
CA ALA A 96 10.06 7.38 1.20
C ALA A 96 8.95 8.43 1.24
N LEU A 97 8.00 8.33 2.19
CA LEU A 97 6.94 9.32 2.41
C LEU A 97 7.51 10.68 2.84
N GLN A 98 8.47 10.68 3.78
CA GLN A 98 9.16 11.90 4.21
C GLN A 98 9.93 12.56 3.08
N LEU A 99 10.68 11.78 2.29
CA LEU A 99 11.43 12.30 1.14
C LEU A 99 10.51 12.88 0.05
N ALA A 100 9.32 12.30 -0.11
CA ALA A 100 8.30 12.80 -1.01
C ALA A 100 7.47 13.96 -0.42
N GLY A 101 7.63 14.29 0.86
CA GLY A 101 6.87 15.34 1.55
C GLY A 101 5.38 15.03 1.72
N ILE A 102 5.01 13.75 1.77
CA ILE A 102 3.61 13.27 1.83
C ILE A 102 3.34 12.42 3.07
N ASP A 103 4.21 12.45 4.07
CA ASP A 103 4.04 11.73 5.33
C ASP A 103 2.77 12.16 6.10
N GLY A 104 2.35 13.42 5.95
CA GLY A 104 1.10 13.94 6.53
C GLY A 104 -0.17 13.56 5.76
N VAL A 105 -0.07 12.97 4.56
CA VAL A 105 -1.24 12.58 3.75
C VAL A 105 -1.92 11.32 4.30
N PHE A 106 -1.15 10.46 4.95
CA PHE A 106 -1.63 9.18 5.45
C PHE A 106 -1.84 9.24 6.97
N PRO A 107 -3.09 9.37 7.46
CA PRO A 107 -3.34 9.34 8.90
C PRO A 107 -2.87 8.01 9.48
N ARG A 108 -2.24 8.06 10.65
CA ARG A 108 -1.81 6.86 11.38
C ARG A 108 -2.92 6.41 12.33
N PRO A 109 -3.07 5.09 12.59
CA PRO A 109 -3.92 4.65 13.68
C PRO A 109 -3.45 5.38 14.94
N GLU A 110 -4.40 5.93 15.69
CA GLU A 110 -4.11 6.49 17.00
C GLU A 110 -3.34 5.44 17.79
N SER A 111 -2.15 5.80 18.29
CA SER A 111 -1.45 4.92 19.22
C SER A 111 -2.30 4.91 20.47
N THR A 112 -3.18 3.92 20.62
CA THR A 112 -3.85 3.65 21.88
C THR A 112 -2.73 3.26 22.85
N SER A 113 -2.16 4.26 23.51
CA SER A 113 -1.28 4.06 24.64
C SER A 113 -2.12 3.25 25.63
N PRO A 114 -1.69 2.06 26.09
CA PRO A 114 -2.33 1.45 27.22
C PRO A 114 -2.10 2.42 28.39
N THR A 115 -3.11 3.21 28.73
CA THR A 115 -3.14 3.94 29.98
C THR A 115 -2.95 2.90 31.09
N GLU A 116 -1.87 3.06 31.84
CA GLU A 116 -1.49 2.25 33.00
C GLU A 116 -2.69 1.95 33.91
N ALA A 117 -2.75 0.72 34.40
CA ALA A 117 -3.55 0.30 35.54
C ALA A 117 -2.66 -0.51 36.49
#